data_AF-A0A972MIF6-F1
#
_entry.id   AF-A0A972MIF6-F1
#
_cell.length_a   1.000
_cell.length_b   1.000
_cell.length_c   1.000
_cell.angle_alpha   90.00
_cell.angle_beta   90.00
_cell.angle_gamma   90.00
#
_symmetry.space_group_name_H-M   'P 1'
#
loop_
_entity.id
_entity.type
_entity.pdbx_description
1 polymer ?
#
loop_
_entity_poly.entity_id
_entity_poly.type
_entity_poly.pdbx_seq_one_letter_code
_entity_poly.pdbx_strand_id
1 'polypeptide(L)' 'MVKKSPEEVRKFLETLPDDRRIYYQIGSLFVQVTKEEALKLLKEASSSKAKKEV' A
#
# COMPACT_ATOMS: atom_id res chain seq x y z
N MET A 1 -16.88 -6.44 -0.08
CA MET A 1 -15.47 -6.15 0.29
C MET A 1 -15.39 -4.70 0.72
N VAL A 2 -15.14 -4.43 2.00
CA VAL A 2 -14.96 -3.06 2.51
C VAL A 2 -13.66 -2.50 1.93
N LYS A 3 -13.74 -1.53 1.02
CA LYS A 3 -12.58 -0.81 0.52
C LYS A 3 -12.11 0.14 1.62
N LYS A 4 -11.05 -0.22 2.36
CA LYS A 4 -10.39 0.70 3.28
C LYS A 4 -9.84 1.89 2.48
N SER A 5 -9.98 3.10 3.04
CA SER A 5 -9.38 4.30 2.45
C SER A 5 -7.85 4.18 2.46
N PRO A 6 -7.13 4.73 1.46
CA PRO A 6 -5.67 4.80 1.49
C PRO A 6 -5.12 5.38 2.80
N GLU A 7 -5.82 6.35 3.40
CA GLU A 7 -5.46 6.93 4.70
C GLU A 7 -5.55 5.92 5.85
N GLU A 8 -6.57 5.05 5.86
CA GLU A 8 -6.72 4.02 6.89
C GLU A 8 -5.65 2.94 6.76
N VAL A 9 -5.30 2.57 5.52
CA VAL A 9 -4.21 1.61 5.25
C VAL A 9 -2.88 2.20 5.68
N ARG A 10 -2.63 3.49 5.39
CA ARG A 10 -1.43 4.20 5.83
C ARG A 10 -1.29 4.18 7.35
N LYS A 11 -2.33 4.62 8.08
CA LYS A 11 -2.32 4.63 9.55
C LYS A 11 -2.09 3.24 10.11
N PHE A 12 -2.68 2.21 9.51
CA PHE A 12 -2.44 0.83 9.91
C PHE A 12 -0.99 0.40 9.68
N LEU A 13 -0.38 0.73 8.54
CA LEU A 13 1.02 0.42 8.28
C LEU A 13 1.95 1.12 9.28
N GLU A 14 1.65 2.37 9.65
CA GLU A 14 2.43 3.15 10.63
C GLU A 14 2.42 2.53 12.04
N THR A 15 1.37 1.78 12.44
CA THR A 15 1.33 1.09 13.74
C THR A 15 2.09 -0.24 13.76
N LEU A 16 2.57 -0.72 12.61
CA LEU A 16 3.30 -1.97 12.54
C LEU A 16 4.76 -1.79 12.99
N PRO A 17 5.33 -2.79 13.69
CA PRO A 17 6.77 -2.87 13.93
C PRO A 17 7.57 -2.79 12.63
N ASP A 18 8.78 -2.24 12.68
CA ASP A 18 9.65 -2.05 11.51
C ASP A 18 10.04 -3.38 10.84
N ASP A 19 10.16 -4.45 11.62
CA ASP A 19 10.49 -5.81 11.17
C ASP A 19 9.28 -6.58 10.62
N ARG A 20 8.08 -5.96 10.63
CA ARG A 20 6.87 -6.59 10.15
C ARG A 20 6.96 -6.83 8.64
N ARG A 21 6.85 -8.10 8.25
CA ARG A 21 6.76 -8.48 6.84
C ARG A 21 5.41 -8.04 6.27
N ILE A 22 5.46 -7.22 5.23
CA ILE A 22 4.29 -6.77 4.48
C ILE A 22 4.35 -7.39 3.09
N TYR A 23 3.21 -7.84 2.57
CA TYR A 23 3.11 -8.43 1.25
C TYR A 23 2.29 -7.51 0.35
N TYR A 24 2.92 -7.05 -0.73
CA TYR A 24 2.29 -6.22 -1.74
C TYR A 24 1.95 -7.08 -2.96
N GLN A 25 0.73 -6.93 -3.47
CA GLN A 25 0.26 -7.68 -4.63
C GLN A 25 0.57 -6.91 -5.92
N ILE A 26 1.27 -7.56 -6.84
CA ILE A 26 1.55 -7.06 -8.20
C ILE A 26 1.01 -8.09 -9.19
N GLY A 27 -0.11 -7.75 -9.84
CA GLY A 27 -0.81 -8.71 -10.71
C GLY A 27 -1.24 -9.94 -9.91
N SER A 28 -0.67 -11.11 -10.24
CA SER A 28 -0.89 -12.38 -9.55
C SER A 28 0.19 -12.74 -8.52
N LEU A 29 1.24 -11.92 -8.39
CA LEU A 29 2.37 -12.19 -7.49
C LEU A 29 2.23 -11.40 -6.19
N PHE A 30 2.74 -11.98 -5.11
CA PHE A 30 2.95 -11.28 -3.84
C PHE A 30 4.44 -11.11 -3.61
N VAL A 31 4.86 -9.86 -3.40
CA VAL A 31 6.24 -9.52 -3.08
C VAL A 31 6.31 -9.04 -1.63
N GLN A 32 7.32 -9.52 -0.91
CA GLN A 32 7.60 -9.01 0.43
C GLN A 32 8.27 -7.64 0.30
N VAL A 33 7.77 -6.67 1.06
CA VAL A 33 8.27 -5.30 1.10
C VAL A 33 8.43 -4.83 2.54
N THR A 34 9.26 -3.82 2.75
CA THR A 34 9.38 -3.13 4.04
C THR A 34 8.18 -2.22 4.30
N LYS A 35 8.05 -1.75 5.55
CA LYS A 35 7.03 -0.75 5.91
C LYS A 35 7.17 0.53 5.09
N GLU A 36 8.38 1.01 4.90
CA GLU A 36 8.67 2.24 4.14
C GLU A 36 8.29 2.09 2.66
N GLU A 37 8.63 0.95 2.06
CA GLU A 37 8.27 0.63 0.67
C GLU A 37 6.75 0.52 0.49
N ALA A 38 6.06 -0.15 1.42
CA ALA A 38 4.60 -0.25 1.40
C ALA A 38 3.93 1.14 1.45
N LEU A 39 4.43 2.06 2.27
CA LEU A 39 3.93 3.43 2.35
C LEU A 39 4.16 4.20 1.05
N LYS A 40 5.32 4.04 0.41
CA LYS A 40 5.64 4.65 -0.88
C LYS A 40 4.71 4.12 -1.99
N LEU A 41 4.53 2.81 -2.08
CA LEU A 41 3.63 2.17 -3.05
C LEU A 41 2.18 2.61 -2.87
N LEU A 42 1.72 2.78 -1.63
CA LEU A 42 0.38 3.28 -1.32
C LEU A 42 0.16 4.72 -1.81
N LYS A 43 1.18 5.57 -1.66
CA LYS A 43 1.17 6.95 -2.19
C LYS A 43 1.09 6.96 -3.72
N GLU A 44 1.94 6.18 -4.38
CA GLU A 44 1.97 6.06 -5.84
C GLU A 44 0.65 5.51 -6.40
N ALA A 45 0.07 4.50 -5.78
CA ALA A 45 -1.23 3.94 -6.17
C ALA A 45 -2.37 4.98 -6.06
N SER A 46 -2.30 5.86 -5.07
CA SER A 46 -3.26 6.95 -4.89
C SER A 46 -3.09 8.05 -5.94
N SER A 47 -1.83 8.37 -6.32
CA SER A 47 -1.53 9.32 -7.39
C SER A 47 -1.82 8.77 -8.80
N SER A 48 -1.67 7.46 -9.02
CA SER A 48 -1.87 6.85 -10.35
C SER A 48 -3.33 6.62 -10.70
N LYS A 49 -4.23 6.50 -9.71
CA LYS A 49 -5.69 6.50 -9.95
C LYS A 49 -6.17 7.82 -10.56
N ALA A 50 -5.48 8.94 -10.32
CA ALA A 50 -5.80 10.23 -10.92
C ALA A 50 -5.48 10.34 -12.42
N LYS A 51 -4.75 9.38 -13.00
CA LYS A 51 -4.36 9.40 -14.43
C LYS A 51 -5.16 8.45 -15.33
N LYS A 52 -6.13 7.70 -14.81
CA LYS A 52 -6.96 6.76 -15.58
C LYS A 52 -8.37 7.28 -15.92
N GLU A 53 -8.68 8.54 -15.61
CA GLU A 53 -9.95 9.20 -15.95
C GLU A 53 -9.75 10.41 -16.88
N VAL A 54 -8.93 10.26 -17.93
CA VAL A 54 -8.85 11.22 -19.06
C VAL A 54 -8.95 10.47 -20.37
#